data_AF-A0A958ILR4-F1
#
_entry.id   AF-A0A958ILR4-F1
#
_cell.length_a   1.000
_cell.length_b   1.000
_cell.length_c   1.000
_cell.angle_alpha   90.00
_cell.angle_beta   90.00
_cell.angle_gamma   90.00
#
_symmetry.space_group_name_H-M   'P 1'
#
loop_
_entity.id
_entity.type
_entity.pdbx_description
1 polymer ?
#
loop_
_entity_poly.entity_id
_entity_poly.type
_entity_poly.pdbx_seq_one_letter_code
_entity_poly.pdbx_strand_id
1 'polypeptide(L)'
;VRNAQQTFRDITEAVMREIIGDRTINEVLTIGRQEISSTVEAKLQELCNQYEMGLRVEQVVLQDVNPPDQVKGAFNEVNEAQQEREKLINQARAEYNRVIPKASGEASRTIEEARGYALERVNLAQGESSRFNSLFEEYRKAPEVTRQRIYIETMNRVMQKVDKKILTDENSSGVLPLLDLNNGGGKK
;
A
#
# COMPACT_ATOMS: atom_id res chain seq x y z
N VAL A 1 -39.82 43.33 36.66
CA VAL A 1 -40.23 42.29 35.68
C VAL A 1 -41.37 41.47 36.27
N ARG A 2 -42.55 41.40 35.64
CA ARG A 2 -43.72 40.70 36.21
C ARG A 2 -43.70 39.18 36.00
N ASN A 3 -42.83 38.65 35.12
CA ASN A 3 -42.65 37.20 34.93
C ASN A 3 -41.28 36.87 34.30
N ALA A 4 -40.23 36.71 35.13
CA ALA A 4 -38.84 36.55 34.65
C ALA A 4 -38.62 35.31 33.76
N GLN A 5 -39.35 34.23 34.02
CA GLN A 5 -39.26 33.00 33.21
C GLN A 5 -39.79 33.18 31.79
N GLN A 6 -40.85 33.96 31.58
CA GLN A 6 -41.40 34.17 30.24
C GLN A 6 -40.46 35.04 29.42
N THR A 7 -40.00 36.15 30.01
CA THR A 7 -39.05 37.05 29.34
C THR A 7 -37.74 36.34 28.99
N PHE A 8 -37.25 35.45 29.86
CA PHE A 8 -36.06 34.64 29.56
C PHE A 8 -36.27 33.67 28.39
N ARG A 9 -37.45 33.04 28.27
CA ARG A 9 -37.78 32.19 27.11
C ARG A 9 -37.83 32.99 25.82
N ASP A 10 -38.51 34.14 25.84
CA ASP A 10 -38.68 34.97 24.65
C ASP A 10 -37.31 35.50 24.14
N ILE A 11 -36.42 35.89 25.07
CA ILE A 11 -35.05 36.30 24.74
C ILE A 11 -34.26 35.11 24.18
N THR A 12 -34.36 33.94 24.80
CA THR A 12 -33.67 32.73 24.32
C THR A 12 -34.11 32.35 22.93
N GLU A 13 -35.40 32.40 22.63
CA GLU A 13 -35.90 32.12 21.29
C GLU A 13 -35.39 33.14 20.26
N ALA A 14 -35.36 34.42 20.61
CA ALA A 14 -34.85 35.47 19.74
C ALA A 14 -33.36 35.33 19.43
N VAL A 15 -32.52 35.12 20.45
CA VAL A 15 -31.07 34.92 20.29
C VAL A 15 -30.76 33.65 19.50
N MET A 16 -31.49 32.56 19.78
CA MET A 16 -31.34 31.31 19.02
C MET A 16 -31.72 31.49 17.56
N ARG A 17 -32.82 32.20 17.27
CA ARG A 17 -33.26 32.49 15.89
C ARG A 17 -32.26 33.36 15.13
N GLU A 18 -31.68 34.36 15.78
CA GLU A 18 -30.68 35.25 15.19
C GLU A 18 -29.39 34.48 14.85
N ILE A 19 -28.82 33.75 15.81
CA ILE A 19 -27.55 33.04 15.62
C ILE A 19 -27.69 31.87 14.64
N ILE A 20 -28.82 31.15 14.66
CA ILE A 20 -29.06 30.07 13.68
C ILE A 20 -29.32 30.65 12.28
N GLY A 21 -29.97 31.81 12.18
CA GLY A 21 -30.26 32.47 10.91
C GLY A 21 -29.01 32.91 10.14
N ASP A 22 -27.95 33.29 10.86
CA ASP A 22 -26.69 33.72 10.27
C ASP A 22 -25.74 32.56 9.91
N ARG A 23 -26.10 31.31 10.21
CA ARG A 23 -25.25 30.12 10.00
C ARG A 23 -25.85 29.16 8.98
N THR A 24 -24.98 28.40 8.32
CA THR A 24 -25.44 27.39 7.36
C THR A 24 -25.92 26.12 8.06
N ILE A 25 -26.92 25.45 7.50
CA ILE A 25 -27.49 24.23 8.09
C ILE A 25 -26.43 23.14 8.32
N ASN A 26 -25.46 23.01 7.41
CA ASN A 26 -24.39 22.03 7.50
C ASN A 26 -23.45 22.31 8.68
N GLU A 27 -23.16 23.58 8.95
CA GLU A 27 -22.31 24.01 10.05
C GLU A 27 -22.98 23.75 11.41
N VAL A 28 -24.28 24.02 11.52
CA VAL A 28 -25.09 23.73 12.72
C VAL A 28 -25.17 22.22 13.00
N LEU A 29 -25.18 21.40 11.94
CA LEU A 29 -25.31 19.95 12.07
C LEU A 29 -23.99 19.21 12.36
N THR A 30 -22.84 19.77 11.95
CA THR A 30 -21.55 19.05 11.97
C THR A 30 -20.60 19.54 13.06
N ILE A 31 -20.01 20.73 12.90
CA ILE A 31 -18.86 21.20 13.70
C ILE A 31 -19.22 22.41 14.57
N GLY A 32 -20.17 23.24 14.15
CA GLY A 32 -20.49 24.52 14.77
C GLY A 32 -21.27 24.44 16.08
N ARG A 33 -21.72 23.26 16.53
CA ARG A 33 -22.59 23.15 17.72
C ARG A 33 -21.95 23.76 18.97
N GLN A 34 -20.66 23.51 19.20
CA GLN A 34 -19.97 24.02 20.39
C GLN A 34 -19.69 25.53 20.29
N GLU A 35 -19.32 26.02 19.10
CA GLU A 35 -19.12 27.46 18.86
C GLU A 35 -20.43 28.24 19.01
N ILE A 36 -21.53 27.70 18.46
CA ILE A 36 -22.88 28.27 18.58
C ILE A 36 -23.30 28.28 20.05
N SER A 37 -23.16 27.17 20.78
CA SER A 37 -23.46 27.11 22.21
C SER A 37 -22.73 28.19 23.01
N SER A 38 -21.42 28.37 22.78
CA SER A 38 -20.62 29.38 23.47
C SER A 38 -21.03 30.81 23.10
N THR A 39 -21.33 31.06 21.82
CA THR A 39 -21.77 32.38 21.35
C THR A 39 -23.15 32.74 21.91
N VAL A 40 -24.07 31.78 21.93
CA VAL A 40 -25.42 31.93 22.51
C VAL A 40 -25.31 32.20 24.01
N GLU A 41 -24.47 31.47 24.74
CA GLU A 41 -24.23 31.67 26.17
C GLU A 41 -23.76 33.09 26.47
N ALA A 42 -22.75 33.58 25.74
CA ALA A 42 -22.21 34.92 25.92
C ALA A 42 -23.28 36.01 25.67
N LYS A 43 -24.03 35.89 24.57
CA LYS A 43 -25.06 36.86 24.18
C LYS A 43 -26.28 36.82 25.11
N LEU A 44 -26.66 35.63 25.60
CA LEU A 44 -27.71 35.47 26.61
C LEU A 44 -27.30 36.09 27.94
N GLN A 45 -26.05 35.90 28.38
CA GLN A 45 -25.57 36.48 29.63
C GLN A 45 -25.55 38.02 29.56
N GLU A 46 -25.14 38.59 28.41
CA GLU A 46 -25.18 40.03 28.17
C GLU A 46 -26.61 40.60 28.30
N LEU A 47 -27.60 39.97 27.65
CA LEU A 47 -28.99 40.39 27.73
C LEU A 47 -29.59 40.20 29.14
N CYS A 48 -29.26 39.10 29.83
CA CYS A 48 -29.71 38.88 31.21
C CYS A 48 -29.19 39.96 32.17
N ASN A 49 -27.97 40.43 31.96
CA ASN A 49 -27.38 41.54 32.72
C ASN A 49 -28.07 42.87 32.38
N GLN A 50 -28.33 43.13 31.09
CA GLN A 50 -28.98 44.37 30.63
C GLN A 50 -30.42 44.53 31.16
N TYR A 51 -31.18 43.44 31.23
CA TYR A 51 -32.53 43.42 31.79
C TYR A 51 -32.57 43.27 33.31
N GLU A 52 -31.41 43.30 33.99
CA GLU A 52 -31.26 43.16 35.45
C GLU A 52 -32.03 41.96 36.03
N MET A 53 -32.01 40.82 35.32
CA MET A 53 -32.81 39.65 35.68
C MET A 53 -32.26 38.87 36.88
N GLY A 54 -31.00 39.11 37.26
CA GLY A 54 -30.31 38.37 38.33
C GLY A 54 -30.04 36.89 38.01
N LEU A 55 -30.13 36.50 36.73
CA LEU A 55 -29.91 35.14 36.25
C LEU A 55 -28.48 34.98 35.69
N ARG A 56 -27.86 33.84 35.99
CA ARG A 56 -26.58 33.44 35.40
C ARG A 56 -26.79 32.21 34.52
N VAL A 57 -26.33 32.29 33.28
CA VAL A 57 -26.32 31.17 32.34
C VAL A 57 -25.00 30.41 32.53
N GLU A 58 -25.08 29.11 32.78
CA GLU A 58 -23.90 28.27 33.02
C GLU A 58 -23.52 27.42 31.79
N GLN A 59 -24.52 26.92 31.05
CA GLN A 59 -24.30 26.16 29.84
C GLN A 59 -25.54 26.16 28.94
N VAL A 60 -25.30 26.22 27.62
CA VAL A 60 -26.35 26.06 26.60
C VAL A 60 -26.08 24.77 25.81
N VAL A 61 -27.03 23.83 25.86
CA VAL A 61 -26.97 22.59 25.08
C VAL A 61 -27.97 22.65 23.94
N LEU A 62 -27.46 22.56 22.71
CA LEU A 62 -28.30 22.46 21.52
C LEU A 62 -28.92 21.06 21.44
N GLN A 63 -30.24 21.01 21.32
CA GLN A 63 -30.98 19.78 21.03
C GLN A 63 -30.82 19.37 19.56
N ASP A 64 -31.24 18.16 19.21
CA ASP A 64 -31.10 17.64 17.86
C ASP A 64 -31.92 18.45 16.85
N VAL A 65 -31.21 19.02 15.88
CA VAL A 65 -31.79 19.78 14.77
C VAL A 65 -32.19 18.77 13.70
N ASN A 66 -33.49 18.55 13.54
CA ASN A 66 -34.03 17.70 12.48
C ASN A 66 -34.74 18.56 11.43
N PRO A 67 -34.48 18.35 10.13
CA PRO A 67 -35.21 19.03 9.07
C PRO A 67 -36.70 18.63 9.10
N PRO A 68 -37.63 19.49 8.65
CA PRO A 68 -39.05 19.17 8.59
C PRO A 68 -39.34 18.07 7.56
N ASP A 69 -40.34 17.23 7.81
CA ASP A 69 -40.62 16.02 7.01
C ASP A 69 -40.82 16.30 5.51
N GLN A 70 -41.32 17.49 5.17
CA GLN A 70 -41.56 17.90 3.78
C GLN A 70 -40.27 18.01 2.93
N VAL A 71 -39.12 18.29 3.55
CA VAL A 71 -37.84 18.52 2.84
C VAL A 71 -36.78 17.46 3.13
N LYS A 72 -37.07 16.51 4.03
CA LYS A 72 -36.15 15.41 4.36
C LYS A 72 -35.73 14.60 3.13
N GLY A 73 -36.66 14.29 2.23
CA GLY A 73 -36.39 13.52 1.01
C GLY A 73 -35.35 14.21 0.13
N ALA A 74 -35.62 15.45 -0.27
CA ALA A 74 -34.71 16.24 -1.11
C ALA A 74 -33.33 16.46 -0.46
N PHE A 75 -33.27 16.62 0.86
CA PHE A 75 -31.99 16.77 1.58
C PHE A 75 -31.16 15.48 1.57
N ASN A 76 -31.82 14.34 1.77
CA ASN A 76 -31.17 13.03 1.70
C ASN A 76 -30.65 12.75 0.29
N GLU A 77 -31.42 13.07 -0.74
CA GLU A 77 -31.02 12.92 -2.15
C GLU A 77 -29.78 13.75 -2.48
N VAL A 78 -29.69 15.01 -2.01
CA VAL A 78 -28.50 15.85 -2.24
C VAL A 78 -27.27 15.26 -1.55
N ASN A 79 -27.41 14.78 -0.32
CA ASN A 79 -26.29 14.14 0.40
C ASN A 79 -25.85 12.84 -0.28
N GLU A 80 -26.80 12.02 -0.73
CA GLU A 80 -26.50 10.79 -1.45
C GLU A 80 -25.78 11.08 -2.77
N ALA A 81 -26.26 12.06 -3.54
CA ALA A 81 -25.60 12.48 -4.78
C ALA A 81 -24.19 13.05 -4.54
N GLN A 82 -23.98 13.80 -3.46
CA GLN A 82 -22.64 14.29 -3.07
C GLN A 82 -21.71 13.13 -2.71
N GLN A 83 -22.18 12.18 -1.90
CA GLN A 83 -21.42 10.99 -1.53
C GLN A 83 -21.09 10.12 -2.75
N GLU A 84 -22.04 9.93 -3.66
CA GLU A 84 -21.84 9.18 -4.89
C GLU A 84 -20.81 9.86 -5.79
N ARG A 85 -20.91 11.18 -5.98
CA ARG A 85 -19.90 11.96 -6.70
C ARG A 85 -18.51 11.77 -6.12
N GLU A 86 -18.38 11.86 -4.80
CA GLU A 86 -17.09 11.75 -4.13
C GLU A 86 -16.54 10.32 -4.21
N LYS A 87 -17.40 9.31 -4.10
CA LYS A 87 -17.08 7.90 -4.33
C LYS A 87 -16.57 7.67 -5.76
N LEU A 88 -17.25 8.19 -6.78
CA LEU A 88 -16.85 8.06 -8.18
C LEU A 88 -15.49 8.72 -8.44
N ILE A 89 -15.25 9.91 -7.88
CA ILE A 89 -13.95 10.59 -7.98
C ILE A 89 -12.85 9.75 -7.34
N ASN A 90 -13.11 9.20 -6.15
CA ASN A 90 -12.14 8.37 -5.44
C ASN A 90 -11.86 7.05 -6.18
N GLN A 91 -12.87 6.43 -6.77
CA GLN A 91 -12.71 5.24 -7.61
C GLN A 91 -11.87 5.53 -8.85
N ALA A 92 -12.16 6.62 -9.57
CA ALA A 92 -11.40 7.02 -10.75
C ALA A 92 -9.93 7.33 -10.41
N ARG A 93 -9.69 8.03 -9.29
CA ARG A 93 -8.33 8.29 -8.79
C ARG A 93 -7.61 6.99 -8.42
N ALA A 94 -8.29 6.07 -7.74
CA ALA A 94 -7.72 4.78 -7.38
C ALA A 94 -7.36 3.96 -8.62
N GLU A 95 -8.21 3.94 -9.65
CA GLU A 95 -7.93 3.26 -10.90
C GLU A 95 -6.73 3.88 -11.64
N TYR A 96 -6.70 5.21 -11.76
CA TYR A 96 -5.56 5.93 -12.33
C TYR A 96 -4.25 5.59 -11.60
N ASN A 97 -4.26 5.67 -10.27
CA ASN A 97 -3.11 5.36 -9.42
C ASN A 97 -2.72 3.87 -9.43
N ARG A 98 -3.60 2.98 -9.89
CA ARG A 98 -3.31 1.56 -10.05
C ARG A 98 -2.72 1.25 -11.42
N VAL A 99 -3.31 1.78 -12.49
CA VAL A 99 -2.97 1.40 -13.87
C VAL A 99 -1.68 2.07 -14.32
N ILE A 100 -1.54 3.38 -14.13
CA ILE A 100 -0.39 4.14 -14.66
C ILE A 100 0.93 3.71 -14.00
N PRO A 101 1.04 3.67 -12.66
CA PRO A 101 2.30 3.25 -12.02
C PRO A 101 2.63 1.78 -12.29
N LYS A 102 1.62 0.91 -12.37
CA LYS A 102 1.83 -0.51 -12.70
C LYS A 102 2.39 -0.66 -14.11
N ALA A 103 1.78 -0.02 -15.10
CA ALA A 103 2.26 -0.06 -16.48
C ALA A 103 3.68 0.52 -16.61
N SER A 104 3.95 1.65 -15.94
CA SER A 104 5.29 2.23 -15.91
C SER A 104 6.31 1.31 -15.23
N GLY A 105 5.94 0.65 -14.14
CA GLY A 105 6.81 -0.30 -13.44
C GLY A 105 7.10 -1.56 -14.27
N GLU A 106 6.10 -2.08 -14.98
CA GLU A 106 6.28 -3.22 -15.91
C GLU A 106 7.19 -2.85 -17.08
N ALA A 107 7.03 -1.64 -17.65
CA ALA A 107 7.91 -1.14 -18.69
C ALA A 107 9.35 -0.99 -18.19
N SER A 108 9.56 -0.36 -17.03
CA SER A 108 10.89 -0.24 -16.42
C SER A 108 11.51 -1.60 -16.11
N ARG A 109 10.73 -2.54 -15.55
CA ARG A 109 11.21 -3.91 -15.30
C ARG A 109 11.72 -4.57 -16.57
N THR A 110 10.94 -4.51 -17.65
CA THR A 110 11.31 -5.11 -18.94
C THR A 110 12.61 -4.52 -19.49
N ILE A 111 12.78 -3.20 -19.37
CA ILE A 111 14.01 -2.52 -19.80
C ILE A 111 15.20 -2.94 -18.94
N GLU A 112 15.06 -3.01 -17.62
CA GLU A 112 16.14 -3.41 -16.72
C GLU A 112 16.50 -4.89 -16.88
N GLU A 113 15.54 -5.77 -17.12
CA GLU A 113 15.80 -7.17 -17.45
C GLU A 113 16.59 -7.30 -18.75
N ALA A 114 16.20 -6.54 -19.80
CA ALA A 114 16.92 -6.53 -21.07
C ALA A 114 18.36 -5.98 -20.92
N ARG A 115 18.54 -4.91 -20.13
CA ARG A 115 19.87 -4.36 -19.80
C ARG A 115 20.71 -5.36 -19.01
N GLY A 116 20.11 -6.03 -18.01
CA GLY A 116 20.75 -7.07 -17.22
C GLY A 116 21.23 -8.22 -18.10
N TYR A 117 20.38 -8.72 -19.00
CA TYR A 117 20.74 -9.77 -19.96
C TYR A 117 21.87 -9.34 -20.89
N ALA A 118 21.82 -8.12 -21.45
CA ALA A 118 22.88 -7.61 -22.30
C ALA A 118 24.22 -7.52 -21.54
N LEU A 119 24.21 -7.00 -20.32
CA LEU A 119 25.38 -6.90 -19.47
C LEU A 119 25.95 -8.27 -19.09
N GLU A 120 25.07 -9.22 -18.72
CA GLU A 120 25.45 -10.60 -18.44
C GLU A 120 26.14 -11.23 -19.65
N ARG A 121 25.57 -11.08 -20.85
CA ARG A 121 26.15 -11.62 -22.09
C ARG A 121 27.53 -11.05 -22.40
N VAL A 122 27.72 -9.74 -22.23
CA VAL A 122 29.01 -9.08 -22.43
C VAL A 122 30.03 -9.57 -21.40
N ASN A 123 29.65 -9.61 -20.12
CA ASN A 123 30.53 -10.07 -19.05
C ASN A 123 30.92 -11.53 -19.20
N LEU A 124 29.99 -12.40 -19.60
CA LEU A 124 30.27 -13.80 -19.88
C LEU A 124 31.28 -13.94 -21.01
N ALA A 125 31.07 -13.24 -22.13
CA ALA A 125 31.98 -13.27 -23.27
C ALA A 125 33.39 -12.74 -22.89
N GLN A 126 33.45 -11.68 -22.09
CA GLN A 126 34.73 -11.14 -21.62
C GLN A 126 35.44 -12.06 -20.62
N GLY A 127 34.69 -12.69 -19.72
CA GLY A 127 35.21 -13.70 -18.79
C GLY A 127 35.73 -14.94 -19.50
N GLU A 128 34.99 -15.44 -20.50
CA GLU A 128 35.42 -16.56 -21.34
C GLU A 128 36.67 -16.22 -22.17
N SER A 129 36.72 -15.02 -22.78
CA SER A 129 37.88 -14.54 -23.52
C SER A 129 39.12 -14.40 -22.62
N SER A 130 38.96 -13.78 -21.45
CA SER A 130 40.04 -13.66 -20.47
C SER A 130 40.56 -15.04 -20.02
N ARG A 131 39.64 -15.96 -19.70
CA ARG A 131 39.99 -17.34 -19.34
C ARG A 131 40.71 -18.07 -20.47
N PHE A 132 40.24 -17.90 -21.71
CA PHE A 132 40.86 -18.49 -22.89
C PHE A 132 42.29 -17.96 -23.08
N ASN A 133 42.49 -16.65 -23.00
CA ASN A 133 43.81 -16.03 -23.13
C ASN A 133 44.78 -16.52 -22.05
N SER A 134 44.34 -16.60 -20.79
CA SER A 134 45.16 -17.15 -19.71
C SER A 134 45.54 -18.62 -19.97
N LEU A 135 44.61 -19.43 -20.48
CA LEU A 135 44.89 -20.82 -20.82
C LEU A 135 45.84 -20.94 -22.03
N PHE A 136 45.68 -20.09 -23.02
CA PHE A 136 46.52 -20.06 -24.22
C PHE A 136 47.97 -19.71 -23.90
N GLU A 137 48.19 -18.73 -23.00
CA GLU A 137 49.52 -18.36 -22.51
C GLU A 137 50.23 -19.54 -21.81
N GLU A 138 49.51 -20.29 -20.98
CA GLU A 138 50.06 -21.49 -20.32
C GLU A 138 50.27 -22.65 -21.30
N TYR A 139 49.37 -22.85 -22.26
CA TYR A 139 49.51 -23.86 -23.31
C TYR A 139 50.77 -23.61 -24.16
N ARG A 140 51.08 -22.34 -24.46
CA ARG A 140 52.29 -21.97 -25.20
C ARG A 140 53.58 -22.34 -24.46
N LYS A 141 53.58 -22.29 -23.12
CA LYS A 141 54.73 -22.69 -22.30
C LYS A 141 54.92 -24.20 -22.24
N ALA A 142 53.82 -24.96 -22.09
CA ALA A 142 53.87 -26.41 -21.93
C ALA A 142 52.64 -27.09 -22.58
N PRO A 143 52.72 -27.49 -23.86
CA PRO A 143 51.55 -27.95 -24.62
C PRO A 143 51.05 -29.35 -24.23
N GLU A 144 51.95 -30.29 -23.94
CA GLU A 144 51.60 -31.69 -23.64
C GLU A 144 50.84 -31.82 -22.31
N VAL A 145 51.39 -31.25 -21.23
CA VAL A 145 50.80 -31.32 -19.89
C VAL A 145 49.46 -30.59 -19.80
N THR A 146 49.32 -29.47 -20.51
CA THR A 146 48.08 -28.68 -20.52
C THR A 146 46.95 -29.43 -21.24
N ARG A 147 47.24 -30.09 -22.36
CA ARG A 147 46.27 -30.91 -23.09
C ARG A 147 45.78 -32.09 -22.25
N GLN A 148 46.71 -32.81 -21.62
CA GLN A 148 46.37 -33.96 -20.77
C GLN A 148 45.55 -33.53 -19.56
N ARG A 149 45.89 -32.39 -18.94
CA ARG A 149 45.11 -31.82 -17.83
C ARG A 149 43.68 -31.48 -18.24
N ILE A 150 43.48 -30.76 -19.35
CA ILE A 150 42.15 -30.40 -19.84
C ILE A 150 41.31 -31.65 -20.11
N TYR A 151 41.91 -32.69 -20.72
CA TYR A 151 41.24 -33.96 -20.97
C TYR A 151 40.76 -34.64 -19.68
N ILE A 152 41.65 -34.77 -18.69
CA ILE A 152 41.30 -35.39 -17.41
C ILE A 152 40.24 -34.56 -16.65
N GLU A 153 40.35 -33.23 -16.61
CA GLU A 153 39.37 -32.35 -15.97
C GLU A 153 37.99 -32.42 -16.65
N THR A 154 37.96 -32.44 -17.98
CA THR A 154 36.72 -32.54 -18.76
C THR A 154 36.09 -33.92 -18.59
N MET A 155 36.89 -34.98 -18.63
CA MET A 155 36.44 -36.35 -18.42
C MET A 155 35.87 -36.54 -17.01
N ASN A 156 36.53 -36.00 -15.98
CA ASN A 156 36.03 -36.04 -14.61
C ASN A 156 34.68 -35.30 -14.49
N ARG A 157 34.55 -34.10 -15.08
CA ARG A 157 33.29 -33.34 -15.07
C ARG A 157 32.15 -34.06 -15.79
N VAL A 158 32.43 -34.70 -16.92
CA VAL A 158 31.43 -35.47 -17.66
C VAL A 158 31.06 -36.74 -16.90
N MET A 159 32.05 -37.48 -16.37
CA MET A 159 31.82 -38.69 -15.58
C MET A 159 31.00 -38.44 -14.31
N GLN A 160 31.16 -37.29 -13.65
CA GLN A 160 30.32 -36.90 -12.50
C GLN A 160 28.85 -36.70 -12.84
N LYS A 161 28.50 -36.39 -14.10
CA LYS A 161 27.11 -36.21 -14.55
C LYS A 161 26.48 -37.49 -15.10
N VAL A 162 27.24 -38.59 -15.19
CA VAL A 162 26.74 -39.88 -15.67
C VAL A 162 26.39 -40.73 -14.45
N ASP A 163 25.12 -40.70 -14.04
CA ASP A 163 24.62 -41.37 -12.82
C ASP A 163 24.66 -42.91 -12.86
N LYS A 164 24.92 -43.55 -14.01
CA LYS A 164 24.99 -45.02 -14.12
C LYS A 164 25.97 -45.50 -15.17
N LYS A 165 27.03 -46.17 -14.72
CA LYS A 165 28.00 -46.86 -15.56
C LYS A 165 27.73 -48.36 -15.48
N ILE A 166 27.15 -48.95 -16.54
CA ILE A 166 27.06 -50.41 -16.71
C ILE A 166 28.37 -50.84 -17.39
N LEU A 167 29.24 -51.52 -16.66
CA LEU A 167 30.43 -52.18 -17.21
C LEU A 167 30.00 -53.58 -17.63
N THR A 168 29.87 -53.82 -18.94
CA THR A 168 29.66 -55.16 -19.49
C THR A 168 31.00 -55.70 -19.98
N ASP A 169 31.50 -56.74 -19.33
CA ASP A 169 32.63 -57.54 -19.82
C ASP A 169 32.07 -58.66 -20.72
N GLU A 170 32.63 -58.82 -21.93
CA GLU A 170 32.13 -59.76 -22.95
C GLU A 170 32.19 -61.23 -22.50
N ASN A 171 32.93 -61.56 -21.43
CA ASN A 171 33.14 -62.95 -20.99
C ASN A 171 32.49 -63.35 -19.66
N SER A 172 31.66 -62.52 -19.03
CA SER A 172 30.90 -62.98 -17.86
C SER A 172 29.56 -62.26 -17.68
N SER A 173 28.48 -63.01 -17.90
CA SER A 173 27.08 -62.60 -17.79
C SER A 173 26.64 -62.45 -16.33
N GLY A 174 27.24 -61.50 -15.61
CA GLY A 174 26.89 -61.17 -14.23
C GLY A 174 26.92 -59.66 -14.03
N VAL A 175 25.77 -59.01 -14.17
CA VAL A 175 25.63 -57.58 -13.85
C VAL A 175 25.83 -57.43 -12.35
N LEU A 176 27.02 -56.98 -11.92
CA LEU A 176 27.28 -56.54 -10.56
C LEU A 176 26.86 -55.06 -10.46
N PRO A 177 25.75 -54.74 -9.78
CA PRO A 177 25.44 -53.36 -9.47
C PRO A 177 26.50 -52.88 -8.47
N LEU A 178 27.25 -51.84 -8.81
CA LEU A 178 28.12 -51.19 -7.84
C LEU A 178 27.24 -50.67 -6.70
N LEU A 179 27.48 -51.12 -5.48
CA LEU A 179 26.76 -50.67 -4.29
C LEU A 179 27.26 -49.27 -3.90
N ASP A 180 26.38 -48.26 -3.97
CA ASP A 180 26.65 -46.89 -3.53
C ASP A 180 26.81 -46.83 -2.01
N LEU A 181 28.06 -46.77 -1.53
CA LEU A 181 28.38 -46.65 -0.09
C LEU A 181 28.26 -45.21 0.45
N ASN A 182 27.68 -44.26 -0.30
CA ASN A 182 27.62 -42.85 0.12
C ASN A 182 26.22 -42.34 0.53
N ASN A 183 25.19 -43.20 0.54
CA ASN A 183 23.82 -42.79 0.88
C ASN A 183 23.22 -43.62 2.02
N GLY A 184 23.95 -43.69 3.14
CA GLY A 184 23.59 -44.48 4.33
C GLY A 184 23.90 -43.80 5.65
N GLY A 185 23.71 -42.48 5.75
CA GLY A 185 23.69 -41.78 7.04
C GLY A 185 22.29 -41.86 7.65
N GLY A 186 22.08 -42.84 8.53
CA GLY A 186 20.79 -43.11 9.17
C GLY A 186 20.20 -41.91 9.90
N LYS A 187 18.93 -41.59 9.57
CA LYS A 187 18.05 -40.89 10.50
C LYS A 187 17.43 -41.93 11.44
N LYS A 188 17.87 -41.89 12.70
CA LYS A 188 17.03 -42.12 13.87
C LYS A 188 16.96 -40.80 14.63
#